data_AF-A0A850M7R3-F1
#
_entry.id   AF-A0A850M7R3-F1
#
_cell.length_a   1.000
_cell.length_b   1.000
_cell.length_c   1.000
_cell.angle_alpha   90.00
_cell.angle_beta   90.00
_cell.angle_gamma   90.00
#
_symmetry.space_group_name_H-M   'P 1'
#
loop_
_entity.id
_entity.type
_entity.pdbx_description
1 polymer ?
#
loop_
_entity_poly.entity_id
_entity_poly.type
_entity_poly.pdbx_seq_one_letter_code
_entity_poly.pdbx_strand_id
1 'polypeptide(L)'
;MFRGSRRKGQNVFKEDEKSKEFRAVLDKNTSLVIIEKRHNFQVVIKKELMDYNLEITASEAPIKNNISGGEILPYEYVVAESGILEDEIIKFNQKIKKIFGKRYDLKLNSIRLCVGTEENYVTIDESNLKEVDIIPTIQGLQEFIQANKKSIVGFTVRRYNTKKGNLIFCECDLNHPIFDIRSIRVKIIASLSQRGLYMQKHHVAYGLHLYYILDLSKFSDKIINFFNELEIPIEMIYLKRKSSIQNWRATECELDEKNLKNYLQFQYTHLSHVDVDQIVSIIRENKFTFEIANMMADLLNRMKHDRVKIEDALYSLEQEDIAAAAKVVVNYFGFNEQDLNLPSNLDFNIIKKSIDKLDDYLH
;
A
#
# COMPACT_ATOMS: atom_id res chain seq x y z
N MET A 1 -44.42 21.96 -39.27
CA MET A 1 -43.15 21.75 -40.01
C MET A 1 -42.16 22.78 -39.50
N PHE A 2 -41.01 22.55 -38.89
CA PHE A 2 -40.16 21.38 -38.62
C PHE A 2 -39.51 21.60 -37.24
N ARG A 3 -39.43 20.57 -36.39
CA ARG A 3 -38.57 20.56 -35.20
C ARG A 3 -37.14 20.22 -35.64
N GLY A 4 -36.24 21.19 -35.62
CA GLY A 4 -34.81 20.99 -35.80
C GLY A 4 -34.15 20.69 -34.45
N SER A 5 -33.75 19.44 -34.24
CA SER A 5 -32.99 18.99 -33.07
C SER A 5 -31.59 19.63 -33.04
N ARG A 6 -31.38 20.64 -32.19
CA ARG A 6 -30.02 21.01 -31.77
C ARG A 6 -29.51 19.95 -30.81
N ARG A 7 -28.73 19.00 -31.32
CA ARG A 7 -27.83 18.16 -30.52
C ARG A 7 -26.91 19.09 -29.73
N LYS A 8 -27.18 19.24 -28.43
CA LYS A 8 -26.24 19.84 -27.49
C LYS A 8 -25.06 18.89 -27.35
N GLY A 9 -23.88 19.42 -27.67
CA GLY A 9 -22.57 19.07 -27.13
C GLY A 9 -22.29 17.59 -26.94
N GLN A 10 -21.47 17.03 -27.83
CA GLN A 10 -20.45 16.09 -27.41
C GLN A 10 -19.73 16.73 -26.22
N ASN A 11 -19.93 16.20 -25.02
CA ASN A 11 -19.01 16.41 -23.92
C ASN A 11 -17.68 15.84 -24.40
N VAL A 12 -16.83 16.72 -24.92
CA VAL A 12 -15.39 16.53 -24.89
C VAL A 12 -15.11 16.14 -23.44
N PHE A 13 -14.70 14.90 -23.23
CA PHE A 13 -14.16 14.43 -21.96
C PHE A 13 -13.07 15.43 -21.59
N LYS A 14 -13.39 16.39 -20.71
CA LYS A 14 -12.36 16.99 -19.88
C LYS A 14 -11.75 15.80 -19.18
N GLU A 15 -10.46 15.57 -19.39
CA GLU A 15 -9.69 14.74 -18.49
C GLU A 15 -9.98 15.26 -17.09
N ASP A 16 -10.84 14.57 -16.36
CA ASP A 16 -10.95 14.74 -14.92
C ASP A 16 -9.52 14.54 -14.41
N GLU A 17 -8.92 15.59 -13.84
CA GLU A 17 -7.61 15.53 -13.20
C GLU A 17 -7.64 14.42 -12.15
N LYS A 18 -7.22 13.22 -12.55
CA LYS A 18 -7.34 12.01 -11.74
C LYS A 18 -6.52 12.22 -10.47
N SER A 19 -7.20 12.17 -9.32
CA SER A 19 -6.54 12.07 -8.02
C SER A 19 -5.48 10.97 -8.09
N LYS A 20 -4.25 11.28 -7.69
CA LYS A 20 -3.16 10.30 -7.68
C LYS A 20 -3.24 9.54 -6.37
N GLU A 21 -3.32 8.21 -6.46
CA GLU A 21 -3.30 7.34 -5.30
C GLU A 21 -1.95 6.62 -5.22
N PHE A 22 -1.45 6.47 -4.00
CA PHE A 22 -0.24 5.72 -3.69
C PHE A 22 -0.52 4.82 -2.49
N ARG A 23 -0.02 3.59 -2.53
CA ARG A 23 -0.18 2.60 -1.46
C ARG A 23 1.18 2.10 -1.00
N ALA A 24 1.30 1.86 0.30
CA ALA A 24 2.46 1.25 0.93
C ALA A 24 2.01 0.20 1.95
N VAL A 25 2.72 -0.91 2.00
CA VAL A 25 2.62 -1.88 3.09
C VAL A 25 3.71 -1.52 4.10
N LEU A 26 3.33 -1.30 5.36
CA LEU A 26 4.26 -0.91 6.42
C LEU A 26 4.79 -2.16 7.15
N ASP A 27 3.88 -3.08 7.47
CA ASP A 27 4.16 -4.36 8.11
C ASP A 27 3.08 -5.39 7.71
N LYS A 28 3.06 -6.56 8.36
CA LYS A 28 2.11 -7.65 8.06
C LYS A 28 0.64 -7.23 8.23
N ASN A 29 0.35 -6.35 9.18
CA ASN A 29 -1.01 -5.96 9.59
C ASN A 29 -1.31 -4.49 9.30
N THR A 30 -0.34 -3.68 8.87
CA THR A 30 -0.53 -2.24 8.66
C THR A 30 -0.23 -1.82 7.22
N SER A 31 -1.17 -1.09 6.63
CA SER A 31 -1.04 -0.48 5.30
C SER A 31 -1.36 1.01 5.34
N LEU A 32 -0.78 1.73 4.39
CA LEU A 32 -0.93 3.18 4.24
C LEU A 32 -1.32 3.50 2.80
N VAL A 33 -2.29 4.39 2.64
CA VAL A 33 -2.74 4.93 1.36
C VAL A 33 -2.67 6.45 1.41
N ILE A 34 -2.02 7.05 0.42
CA ILE A 34 -1.99 8.51 0.23
C ILE A 34 -2.77 8.82 -1.04
N ILE A 35 -3.83 9.60 -0.89
CA ILE A 35 -4.65 10.10 -2.00
C ILE A 35 -4.36 11.59 -2.14
N GLU A 36 -3.67 11.94 -3.22
CA GLU A 36 -3.38 13.31 -3.59
C GLU A 36 -4.56 13.88 -4.39
N LYS A 37 -5.12 14.96 -3.85
CA LYS A 37 -6.16 15.80 -4.48
C LYS A 37 -5.53 17.18 -4.72
N ARG A 38 -6.02 17.95 -5.71
CA ARG A 38 -5.44 19.24 -6.18
C ARG A 38 -4.63 20.06 -5.16
N HIS A 39 -5.15 20.27 -3.96
CA HIS A 39 -4.50 21.07 -2.91
C HIS A 39 -4.40 20.37 -1.55
N ASN A 40 -4.73 19.08 -1.47
CA ASN A 40 -4.83 18.36 -0.20
C ASN A 40 -4.41 16.90 -0.35
N PHE A 41 -3.94 16.33 0.74
CA PHE A 41 -3.63 14.92 0.84
C PHE A 41 -4.63 14.27 1.79
N GLN A 42 -5.11 13.09 1.43
CA GLN A 42 -5.82 12.23 2.37
C GLN A 42 -4.94 11.01 2.63
N VAL A 43 -4.49 10.86 3.86
CA VAL A 43 -3.68 9.72 4.30
C VAL A 43 -4.57 8.78 5.10
N VAL A 44 -4.67 7.54 4.66
CA VAL A 44 -5.42 6.48 5.32
C VAL A 44 -4.45 5.42 5.77
N ILE A 45 -4.32 5.24 7.08
CA ILE A 45 -3.59 4.12 7.68
C ILE A 45 -4.62 3.10 8.13
N LYS A 46 -4.51 1.87 7.62
CA LYS A 46 -5.35 0.74 8.01
C LYS A 46 -4.47 -0.25 8.78
N LYS A 47 -4.84 -0.55 10.03
CA LYS A 47 -4.26 -1.61 10.85
C LYS A 47 -5.27 -2.74 11.05
N GLU A 48 -4.85 -3.98 10.84
CA GLU A 48 -5.62 -5.18 11.12
C GLU A 48 -5.43 -5.57 12.59
N LEU A 49 -6.52 -5.65 13.35
CA LEU A 49 -6.52 -5.94 14.78
C LEU A 49 -6.66 -7.45 15.03
N MET A 50 -5.83 -8.24 14.34
CA MET A 50 -5.90 -9.71 14.37
C MET A 50 -5.48 -10.33 15.71
N ASP A 51 -4.75 -9.55 16.52
CA ASP A 51 -4.23 -10.00 17.81
C ASP A 51 -5.27 -9.87 18.95
N TYR A 52 -6.43 -9.25 18.68
CA TYR A 52 -7.48 -9.03 19.66
C TYR A 52 -8.67 -9.95 19.43
N ASN A 53 -9.34 -10.30 20.52
CA ASN A 53 -10.51 -11.17 20.46
C ASN A 53 -11.76 -10.42 19.97
N LEU A 54 -12.53 -11.11 19.14
CA LEU A 54 -13.83 -10.66 18.64
C LEU A 54 -14.83 -11.80 18.78
N GLU A 55 -15.73 -11.67 19.74
CA GLU A 55 -16.80 -12.64 19.98
C GLU A 55 -18.01 -12.28 19.12
N ILE A 56 -18.48 -13.23 18.32
CA ILE A 56 -19.64 -13.04 17.45
C ILE A 56 -20.56 -14.23 17.58
N THR A 57 -21.81 -13.94 17.90
CA THR A 57 -22.90 -14.90 17.75
C THR A 57 -23.77 -14.46 16.60
N ALA A 58 -23.72 -15.24 15.53
CA ALA A 58 -24.53 -15.02 14.35
C ALA A 58 -26.01 -15.22 14.68
N SER A 59 -26.87 -14.44 14.04
CA SER A 59 -28.32 -14.68 14.17
C SER A 59 -28.72 -15.83 13.25
N GLU A 60 -29.15 -16.95 13.84
CA GLU A 60 -29.59 -18.15 13.11
C GLU A 60 -30.90 -17.90 12.36
N ALA A 61 -31.77 -17.07 12.92
CA ALA A 61 -32.94 -16.49 12.29
C ALA A 61 -33.24 -15.15 12.99
N PRO A 62 -33.19 -13.99 12.31
CA PRO A 62 -33.46 -12.71 12.94
C PRO A 62 -34.96 -12.59 13.27
N ILE A 63 -35.40 -13.21 14.37
CA ILE A 63 -36.81 -13.24 14.81
C ILE A 63 -37.19 -11.91 15.49
N LYS A 64 -36.22 -11.12 15.96
CA LYS A 64 -36.44 -9.74 16.45
C LYS A 64 -36.99 -8.78 15.37
N ASN A 65 -37.17 -9.25 14.13
CA ASN A 65 -37.54 -8.51 12.93
C ASN A 65 -39.00 -8.04 12.80
N ASN A 66 -39.96 -8.43 13.66
CA ASN A 66 -41.38 -8.17 13.33
C ASN A 66 -42.14 -7.19 14.24
N ILE A 67 -41.48 -6.55 15.20
CA ILE A 67 -42.22 -5.71 16.17
C ILE A 67 -42.22 -4.22 15.76
N SER A 68 -41.29 -3.73 14.92
CA SER A 68 -41.20 -2.27 14.65
C SER A 68 -40.49 -1.83 13.35
N GLY A 69 -40.40 -2.66 12.30
CA GLY A 69 -39.82 -2.22 11.01
C GLY A 69 -38.34 -1.81 11.04
N GLY A 70 -37.57 -2.33 11.99
CA GLY A 70 -36.13 -2.08 12.12
C GLY A 70 -35.28 -2.79 11.06
N GLU A 71 -34.04 -2.31 10.86
CA GLU A 71 -33.07 -2.97 9.97
C GLU A 71 -32.70 -4.37 10.48
N ILE A 72 -32.66 -5.35 9.57
CA ILE A 72 -32.28 -6.73 9.88
C ILE A 72 -30.79 -6.77 10.24
N LEU A 73 -30.49 -7.16 11.49
CA LEU A 73 -29.13 -7.37 11.96
C LEU A 73 -28.71 -8.82 11.71
N PRO A 74 -27.51 -9.08 11.16
CA PRO A 74 -27.03 -10.45 10.89
C PRO A 74 -26.38 -11.13 12.11
N TYR A 75 -26.46 -10.53 13.29
CA TYR A 75 -25.84 -10.99 14.53
C TYR A 75 -26.79 -10.78 15.71
N GLU A 76 -26.66 -11.61 16.74
CA GLU A 76 -27.36 -11.43 18.02
C GLU A 76 -26.56 -10.55 18.97
N TYR A 77 -25.26 -10.84 19.10
CA TYR A 77 -24.30 -10.01 19.81
C TYR A 77 -22.92 -10.12 19.16
N VAL A 78 -22.16 -9.04 19.30
CA VAL A 78 -20.79 -8.89 18.78
C VAL A 78 -20.01 -8.09 19.81
N VAL A 79 -18.98 -8.66 20.43
CA VAL A 79 -18.19 -8.00 21.46
C VAL A 79 -16.73 -7.99 21.05
N ALA A 80 -16.16 -6.80 20.97
CA ALA A 80 -14.73 -6.57 20.76
C ALA A 80 -14.05 -6.37 22.12
N GLU A 81 -12.86 -6.93 22.26
CA GLU A 81 -12.04 -6.84 23.47
C GLU A 81 -11.74 -5.39 23.87
N SER A 82 -11.94 -5.05 25.16
CA SER A 82 -11.72 -3.69 25.68
C SER A 82 -10.27 -3.20 25.54
N GLY A 83 -9.29 -4.12 25.50
CA GLY A 83 -7.87 -3.84 25.30
C GLY A 83 -7.59 -2.98 24.06
N ILE A 84 -8.38 -3.11 22.99
CA ILE A 84 -8.24 -2.27 21.79
C ILE A 84 -8.37 -0.77 22.11
N LEU A 85 -9.25 -0.41 23.05
CA LEU A 85 -9.44 0.99 23.45
C LEU A 85 -8.20 1.52 24.17
N GLU A 86 -7.62 0.74 25.09
CA GLU A 86 -6.42 1.10 25.84
C GLU A 86 -5.17 1.13 24.96
N ASP A 87 -4.95 0.06 24.20
CA ASP A 87 -3.71 -0.19 23.50
C ASP A 87 -3.59 0.53 22.17
N GLU A 88 -4.71 0.82 21.50
CA GLU A 88 -4.70 1.48 20.20
C GLU A 88 -5.23 2.91 20.29
N ILE A 89 -6.48 3.09 20.74
CA ILE A 89 -7.17 4.38 20.68
C ILE A 89 -6.59 5.39 21.68
N ILE A 90 -6.45 4.98 22.94
CA ILE A 90 -5.93 5.86 24.00
C ILE A 90 -4.45 6.18 23.76
N LYS A 91 -3.61 5.20 23.38
CA LYS A 91 -2.21 5.46 23.01
C LYS A 91 -2.10 6.41 21.82
N PHE A 92 -2.92 6.24 20.78
CA PHE A 92 -2.94 7.16 19.65
C PHE A 92 -3.31 8.59 20.07
N ASN A 93 -4.31 8.74 20.93
CA ASN A 93 -4.69 10.06 21.48
C ASN A 93 -3.57 10.70 22.33
N GLN A 94 -2.81 9.90 23.07
CA GLN A 94 -1.64 10.37 23.81
C GLN A 94 -0.54 10.88 22.87
N LYS A 95 -0.29 10.19 21.74
CA LYS A 95 0.65 10.66 20.70
C LYS A 95 0.18 11.98 20.07
N ILE A 96 -1.12 12.15 19.81
CA ILE A 96 -1.70 13.45 19.38
C ILE A 96 -1.41 14.55 20.40
N LYS A 97 -1.72 14.31 21.68
CA LYS A 97 -1.50 15.28 22.77
C LYS A 97 -0.02 15.62 22.94
N LYS A 98 0.89 14.67 22.73
CA LYS A 98 2.33 14.88 22.78
C LYS A 98 2.82 15.80 21.66
N ILE A 99 2.35 15.60 20.42
CA ILE A 99 2.82 16.35 19.24
C ILE A 99 2.12 17.70 19.08
N PHE A 100 0.80 17.76 19.26
CA PHE A 100 0.03 18.99 19.02
C PHE A 100 -0.23 19.79 20.31
N GLY A 101 -0.13 19.15 21.47
CA GLY A 101 -0.30 19.76 22.80
C GLY A 101 -1.49 19.20 23.58
N LYS A 102 -1.46 19.32 24.91
CA LYS A 102 -2.42 18.68 25.83
C LYS A 102 -3.90 19.05 25.59
N ARG A 103 -4.17 20.23 25.01
CA ARG A 103 -5.53 20.69 24.72
C ARG A 103 -6.21 19.95 23.56
N TYR A 104 -5.44 19.22 22.76
CA TYR A 104 -5.94 18.52 21.58
C TYR A 104 -6.32 17.09 21.95
N ASP A 105 -7.61 16.89 22.19
CA ASP A 105 -8.18 15.61 22.57
C ASP A 105 -9.16 15.15 21.50
N LEU A 106 -9.08 13.88 21.09
CA LEU A 106 -10.04 13.31 20.15
C LEU A 106 -11.44 13.34 20.78
N LYS A 107 -12.38 13.93 20.05
CA LYS A 107 -13.80 13.90 20.40
C LYS A 107 -14.34 12.50 20.14
N LEU A 108 -15.03 11.96 21.13
CA LEU A 108 -15.72 10.68 21.04
C LEU A 108 -17.09 10.91 20.38
N ASN A 109 -17.27 10.37 19.17
CA ASN A 109 -18.51 10.55 18.42
C ASN A 109 -19.48 9.39 18.60
N SER A 110 -18.96 8.16 18.64
CA SER A 110 -19.81 6.98 18.73
C SER A 110 -19.05 5.85 19.40
N ILE A 111 -19.63 5.25 20.44
CA ILE A 111 -19.14 4.01 21.06
C ILE A 111 -20.29 3.34 21.79
N ARG A 112 -20.23 2.01 21.95
CA ARG A 112 -21.13 1.29 22.84
C ARG A 112 -20.33 0.30 23.69
N LEU A 113 -20.23 0.56 24.99
CA LEU A 113 -19.51 -0.27 25.94
C LEU A 113 -20.43 -1.38 26.48
N CYS A 114 -19.86 -2.54 26.76
CA CYS A 114 -20.51 -3.66 27.43
C CYS A 114 -20.08 -3.66 28.90
N VAL A 115 -21.02 -3.39 29.81
CA VAL A 115 -20.79 -3.24 31.24
C VAL A 115 -21.49 -4.36 32.01
N GLY A 116 -20.73 -5.14 32.76
CA GLY A 116 -21.18 -6.29 33.53
C GLY A 116 -20.13 -7.39 33.55
N THR A 117 -20.56 -8.60 33.19
CA THR A 117 -19.75 -9.81 33.09
C THR A 117 -19.89 -10.41 31.68
N GLU A 118 -19.00 -11.31 31.28
CA GLU A 118 -19.04 -11.97 29.96
C GLU A 118 -20.40 -12.61 29.67
N GLU A 119 -21.03 -13.21 30.68
CA GLU A 119 -22.32 -13.90 30.55
C GLU A 119 -23.54 -12.98 30.74
N ASN A 120 -23.34 -11.81 31.35
CA ASN A 120 -24.42 -10.89 31.71
C ASN A 120 -23.92 -9.44 31.73
N TYR A 121 -24.13 -8.73 30.63
CA TYR A 121 -23.79 -7.34 30.49
C TYR A 121 -24.96 -6.52 29.95
N VAL A 122 -24.94 -5.22 30.28
CA VAL A 122 -25.78 -4.20 29.66
C VAL A 122 -24.92 -3.30 28.79
N THR A 123 -25.53 -2.67 27.79
CA THR A 123 -24.81 -1.73 26.93
C THR A 123 -25.06 -0.29 27.36
N ILE A 124 -24.01 0.50 27.46
CA ILE A 124 -24.09 1.96 27.57
C ILE A 124 -23.44 2.58 26.34
N ASP A 125 -24.00 3.67 25.83
CA ASP A 125 -23.43 4.39 24.69
C ASP A 125 -22.96 5.79 25.05
N GLU A 126 -22.43 6.51 24.06
CA GLU A 126 -21.93 7.87 24.26
C GLU A 126 -22.97 8.87 24.79
N SER A 127 -24.27 8.59 24.65
CA SER A 127 -25.34 9.42 25.21
C SER A 127 -25.45 9.18 26.71
N ASN A 128 -25.40 7.92 27.14
CA ASN A 128 -25.41 7.57 28.56
C ASN A 128 -24.16 8.10 29.29
N LEU A 129 -22.99 8.09 28.64
CA LEU A 129 -21.79 8.69 29.22
C LEU A 129 -21.99 10.19 29.52
N LYS A 130 -22.67 10.92 28.64
CA LYS A 130 -22.98 12.35 28.86
C LYS A 130 -24.00 12.57 29.97
N GLU A 131 -24.96 11.67 30.15
CA GLU A 131 -25.97 11.74 31.22
C GLU A 131 -25.34 11.62 32.62
N VAL A 132 -24.17 11.00 32.74
CA VAL A 132 -23.40 10.89 33.98
C VAL A 132 -22.19 11.85 34.02
N ASP A 133 -22.29 12.97 33.30
CA ASP A 133 -21.31 14.07 33.26
C ASP A 133 -19.89 13.68 32.74
N ILE A 134 -19.78 12.61 31.96
CA ILE A 134 -18.51 12.27 31.30
C ILE A 134 -18.36 13.11 30.04
N ILE A 135 -17.25 13.82 29.95
CA ILE A 135 -16.90 14.63 28.79
C ILE A 135 -16.71 13.69 27.57
N PRO A 136 -17.36 13.95 26.42
CA PRO A 136 -17.32 13.08 25.25
C PRO A 136 -16.00 13.20 24.47
N THR A 137 -14.89 12.86 25.12
CA THR A 137 -13.54 12.78 24.55
C THR A 137 -12.91 11.43 24.89
N ILE A 138 -11.80 11.11 24.21
CA ILE A 138 -11.02 9.90 24.53
C ILE A 138 -10.47 9.96 25.96
N GLN A 139 -10.12 11.14 26.48
CA GLN A 139 -9.74 11.29 27.88
C GLN A 139 -10.87 10.94 28.84
N GLY A 140 -12.08 11.49 28.62
CA GLY A 140 -13.23 11.17 29.46
C GLY A 140 -13.58 9.69 29.41
N LEU A 141 -13.47 9.06 28.23
CA LEU A 141 -13.61 7.62 28.08
C LEU A 141 -12.54 6.84 28.87
N GLN A 142 -11.28 7.27 28.81
CA GLN A 142 -10.19 6.66 29.56
C GLN A 142 -10.46 6.70 31.06
N GLU A 143 -10.86 7.86 31.59
CA GLU A 143 -11.18 8.04 33.01
C GLU A 143 -12.33 7.14 33.44
N PHE A 144 -13.37 7.03 32.62
CA PHE A 144 -14.48 6.13 32.87
C PHE A 144 -14.07 4.66 32.88
N ILE A 145 -13.24 4.23 31.90
CA ILE A 145 -12.75 2.85 31.81
C ILE A 145 -11.90 2.52 33.04
N GLN A 146 -11.01 3.42 33.44
CA GLN A 146 -10.15 3.20 34.61
C GLN A 146 -10.96 3.11 35.91
N ALA A 147 -11.98 3.95 36.08
CA ALA A 147 -12.86 3.89 37.24
C ALA A 147 -13.68 2.59 37.31
N ASN A 148 -13.99 1.97 36.15
CA ASN A 148 -14.89 0.82 36.04
C ASN A 148 -14.23 -0.43 35.44
N LYS A 149 -12.89 -0.54 35.52
CA LYS A 149 -12.11 -1.53 34.76
C LYS A 149 -12.59 -2.97 34.90
N LYS A 150 -13.03 -3.34 36.10
CA LYS A 150 -13.51 -4.71 36.40
C LYS A 150 -14.87 -5.04 35.78
N SER A 151 -15.65 -4.03 35.43
CA SER A 151 -17.01 -4.18 34.92
C SER A 151 -17.08 -4.02 33.40
N ILE A 152 -16.03 -3.55 32.74
CA ILE A 152 -16.05 -3.35 31.28
C ILE A 152 -15.51 -4.60 30.60
N VAL A 153 -16.43 -5.35 30.01
CA VAL A 153 -16.12 -6.59 29.30
C VAL A 153 -15.54 -6.29 27.92
N GLY A 154 -16.06 -5.25 27.25
CA GLY A 154 -15.70 -4.93 25.88
C GLY A 154 -16.54 -3.80 25.31
N PHE A 155 -16.59 -3.73 23.99
CA PHE A 155 -17.45 -2.80 23.27
C PHE A 155 -18.07 -3.47 22.04
N THR A 156 -19.26 -3.02 21.66
CA THR A 156 -20.07 -3.65 20.62
C THR A 156 -20.39 -2.69 19.48
N VAL A 157 -21.07 -3.19 18.46
CA VAL A 157 -21.47 -2.41 17.29
C VAL A 157 -22.40 -1.28 17.71
N ARG A 158 -21.96 -0.06 17.43
CA ARG A 158 -22.74 1.16 17.69
C ARG A 158 -23.69 1.48 16.54
N ARG A 159 -23.26 1.22 15.30
CA ARG A 159 -24.03 1.46 14.07
C ARG A 159 -23.70 0.42 13.00
N TYR A 160 -24.73 -0.11 12.36
CA TYR A 160 -24.62 -0.92 11.16
C TYR A 160 -24.88 -0.05 9.92
N ASN A 161 -23.98 -0.08 8.94
CA ASN A 161 -24.18 0.55 7.64
C ASN A 161 -24.59 -0.50 6.62
N THR A 162 -25.90 -0.70 6.46
CA THR A 162 -26.53 -1.66 5.55
C THR A 162 -26.05 -1.53 4.11
N LYS A 163 -25.87 -0.30 3.61
CA LYS A 163 -25.42 -0.05 2.22
C LYS A 163 -24.01 -0.55 1.93
N LYS A 164 -23.13 -0.53 2.92
CA LYS A 164 -21.71 -0.91 2.78
C LYS A 164 -21.37 -2.24 3.45
N GLY A 165 -22.29 -2.83 4.20
CA GLY A 165 -22.02 -4.03 5.00
C GLY A 165 -21.02 -3.79 6.14
N ASN A 166 -20.94 -2.56 6.67
CA ASN A 166 -19.93 -2.20 7.68
C ASN A 166 -20.53 -2.15 9.08
N LEU A 167 -19.92 -2.86 10.02
CA LEU A 167 -20.14 -2.73 11.46
C LEU A 167 -19.21 -1.67 12.01
N ILE A 168 -19.77 -0.60 12.57
CA ILE A 168 -19.02 0.50 13.14
C ILE A 168 -19.10 0.38 14.66
N PHE A 169 -17.93 0.21 15.29
CA PHE A 169 -17.82 0.02 16.73
C PHE A 169 -17.47 1.31 17.45
N CYS A 170 -16.48 2.03 16.94
CA CYS A 170 -15.98 3.27 17.54
C CYS A 170 -15.66 4.28 16.44
N GLU A 171 -16.04 5.55 16.65
CA GLU A 171 -15.64 6.67 15.80
C GLU A 171 -15.24 7.86 16.68
N CYS A 172 -14.09 8.45 16.35
CA CYS A 172 -13.56 9.62 17.02
C CYS A 172 -12.99 10.59 15.97
N ASP A 173 -13.01 11.88 16.27
CA ASP A 173 -12.45 12.88 15.38
C ASP A 173 -11.79 14.05 16.12
N LEU A 174 -10.88 14.72 15.42
CA LEU A 174 -10.27 15.96 15.83
C LEU A 174 -10.18 16.86 14.61
N ASN A 175 -10.90 17.98 14.66
CA ASN A 175 -10.96 18.93 13.57
C ASN A 175 -9.95 20.06 13.78
N HIS A 176 -9.24 20.42 12.72
CA HIS A 176 -8.27 21.51 12.68
C HIS A 176 -7.27 21.55 13.85
N PRO A 177 -6.55 20.44 14.18
CA PRO A 177 -5.57 20.49 15.27
C PRO A 177 -4.47 21.51 14.98
N ILE A 178 -4.03 21.61 13.72
CA ILE A 178 -3.11 22.63 13.21
C ILE A 178 -3.52 23.04 11.79
N PHE A 179 -2.99 24.16 11.29
CA PHE A 179 -3.31 24.65 9.94
C PHE A 179 -3.09 23.60 8.83
N ASP A 180 -2.07 22.75 8.99
CA ASP A 180 -1.71 21.75 8.00
C ASP A 180 -2.60 20.50 8.01
N ILE A 181 -3.40 20.32 9.07
CA ILE A 181 -4.26 19.16 9.28
C ILE A 181 -5.71 19.65 9.40
N ARG A 182 -6.54 19.29 8.44
CA ARG A 182 -7.97 19.63 8.45
C ARG A 182 -8.75 18.75 9.42
N SER A 183 -8.50 17.44 9.38
CA SER A 183 -9.13 16.51 10.32
C SER A 183 -8.26 15.28 10.55
N ILE A 184 -8.37 14.72 11.74
CA ILE A 184 -7.93 13.37 12.08
C ILE A 184 -9.18 12.60 12.49
N ARG A 185 -9.46 11.49 11.83
CA ARG A 185 -10.60 10.61 12.14
C ARG A 185 -10.08 9.22 12.46
N VAL A 186 -10.55 8.66 13.55
CA VAL A 186 -10.22 7.31 14.01
C VAL A 186 -11.47 6.47 13.97
N LYS A 187 -11.40 5.28 13.37
CA LYS A 187 -12.56 4.38 13.27
C LYS A 187 -12.17 2.94 13.50
N ILE A 188 -12.98 2.23 14.28
CA ILE A 188 -12.93 0.77 14.39
C ILE A 188 -14.12 0.20 13.63
N ILE A 189 -13.82 -0.56 12.57
CA ILE A 189 -14.81 -1.07 11.63
C ILE A 189 -14.52 -2.55 11.36
N ALA A 190 -15.57 -3.37 11.33
CA ALA A 190 -15.53 -4.69 10.70
C ALA A 190 -16.40 -4.68 9.44
N SER A 191 -16.00 -5.42 8.42
CA SER A 191 -16.83 -5.64 7.24
C SER A 191 -17.48 -7.01 7.36
N LEU A 192 -18.80 -7.05 7.25
CA LEU A 192 -19.50 -8.30 7.02
C LEU A 192 -19.24 -8.66 5.57
N SER A 193 -18.46 -9.72 5.33
CA SER A 193 -18.21 -10.22 3.99
C SER A 193 -19.54 -10.44 3.26
N GLN A 194 -19.83 -9.59 2.26
CA GLN A 194 -20.89 -9.85 1.30
C GLN A 194 -20.54 -11.10 0.48
N ARG A 195 -21.00 -12.28 0.92
CA ARG A 195 -21.14 -13.46 0.05
C ARG A 195 -22.41 -14.22 0.42
N GLY A 196 -23.51 -13.84 -0.23
CA GLY A 196 -24.73 -14.65 -0.36
C GLY A 196 -25.54 -14.86 0.91
N LEU A 197 -26.87 -14.86 0.78
CA LEU A 197 -27.83 -15.11 1.85
C LEU A 197 -27.72 -16.49 2.56
N TYR A 198 -26.74 -17.36 2.26
CA TYR A 198 -26.88 -18.82 2.51
C TYR A 198 -25.61 -19.64 2.86
N MET A 199 -24.59 -19.13 3.56
CA MET A 199 -23.41 -19.97 3.92
C MET A 199 -23.05 -19.92 5.42
N GLN A 200 -23.98 -20.24 6.31
CA GLN A 200 -23.86 -20.06 7.77
C GLN A 200 -22.89 -21.01 8.53
N LYS A 201 -22.16 -21.96 7.92
CA LYS A 201 -21.37 -22.95 8.70
C LYS A 201 -19.90 -22.61 8.99
N HIS A 202 -19.29 -21.63 8.31
CA HIS A 202 -17.84 -21.35 8.46
C HIS A 202 -17.45 -19.86 8.43
N HIS A 203 -18.32 -18.94 8.84
CA HIS A 203 -18.00 -17.51 8.80
C HIS A 203 -17.14 -17.08 10.00
N VAL A 204 -15.83 -17.01 9.80
CA VAL A 204 -14.95 -16.12 10.59
C VAL A 204 -15.20 -14.71 10.08
N ALA A 205 -15.56 -13.76 10.95
CA ALA A 205 -15.68 -12.37 10.53
C ALA A 205 -14.37 -11.88 9.88
N TYR A 206 -14.49 -11.15 8.78
CA TYR A 206 -13.36 -10.35 8.30
C TYR A 206 -12.96 -9.41 9.44
N GLY A 207 -11.71 -9.55 9.90
CA GLY A 207 -11.25 -9.04 11.19
C GLY A 207 -11.54 -7.57 11.46
N LEU A 208 -11.46 -7.19 12.74
CA LEU A 208 -11.55 -5.79 13.16
C LEU A 208 -10.42 -4.99 12.51
N HIS A 209 -10.78 -3.84 11.95
CA HIS A 209 -9.82 -2.93 11.34
C HIS A 209 -9.88 -1.57 12.03
N LEU A 210 -8.70 -1.06 12.37
CA LEU A 210 -8.50 0.30 12.86
C LEU A 210 -8.06 1.18 11.70
N TYR A 211 -8.78 2.28 11.49
CA TYR A 211 -8.47 3.28 10.49
C TYR A 211 -8.08 4.60 11.14
N TYR A 212 -6.91 5.11 10.78
CA TYR A 212 -6.54 6.50 10.98
C TYR A 212 -6.64 7.23 9.64
N ILE A 213 -7.56 8.20 9.55
CA ILE A 213 -7.81 8.98 8.34
C ILE A 213 -7.43 10.43 8.62
N LEU A 214 -6.36 10.88 7.98
CA LEU A 214 -5.86 12.24 8.09
C LEU A 214 -6.10 13.01 6.80
N ASP A 215 -6.80 14.14 6.92
CA ASP A 215 -6.95 15.08 5.81
C ASP A 215 -5.98 16.23 6.02
N LEU A 216 -4.96 16.32 5.16
CA LEU A 216 -3.82 17.24 5.24
C LEU A 216 -3.88 18.27 4.11
N SER A 217 -3.39 19.48 4.34
CA SER A 217 -3.16 20.46 3.26
C SER A 217 -1.76 20.31 2.64
N LYS A 218 -0.74 20.01 3.45
CA LYS A 218 0.64 19.77 3.02
C LYS A 218 1.37 18.86 4.00
N PHE A 219 2.48 18.25 3.60
CA PHE A 219 3.41 17.55 4.50
C PHE A 219 4.43 18.56 5.06
N SER A 220 4.19 19.05 6.28
CA SER A 220 5.15 19.89 7.02
C SER A 220 5.99 19.07 8.00
N ASP A 221 7.06 19.63 8.54
CA ASP A 221 7.95 18.97 9.51
C ASP A 221 7.18 18.42 10.72
N LYS A 222 6.14 19.14 11.18
CA LYS A 222 5.27 18.65 12.26
C LYS A 222 4.48 17.40 11.88
N ILE A 223 4.04 17.30 10.63
CA ILE A 223 3.33 16.12 10.12
C ILE A 223 4.29 14.96 9.95
N ILE A 224 5.51 15.22 9.45
CA ILE A 224 6.56 14.20 9.36
C ILE A 224 6.90 13.67 10.76
N ASN A 225 7.10 14.56 11.73
CA ASN A 225 7.32 14.19 13.13
C ASN A 225 6.14 13.40 13.72
N PHE A 226 4.91 13.76 13.38
CA PHE A 226 3.73 13.00 13.79
C PHE A 226 3.74 11.57 13.23
N PHE A 227 4.07 11.38 11.95
CA PHE A 227 4.20 10.04 11.37
C PHE A 227 5.37 9.25 11.99
N ASN A 228 6.50 9.90 12.29
CA ASN A 228 7.62 9.27 12.98
C ASN A 228 7.24 8.80 14.39
N GLU A 229 6.46 9.59 15.14
CA GLU A 229 5.92 9.17 16.45
C GLU A 229 4.92 8.00 16.34
N LEU A 230 4.27 7.86 15.17
CA LEU A 230 3.46 6.67 14.83
C LEU A 230 4.31 5.50 14.31
N GLU A 231 5.64 5.63 14.28
CA GLU A 231 6.58 4.62 13.74
C GLU A 231 6.39 4.39 12.22
N ILE A 232 5.90 5.40 11.51
CA ILE A 232 5.67 5.36 10.06
C ILE A 232 6.77 6.17 9.35
N PRO A 233 7.72 5.54 8.63
CA PRO A 233 8.83 6.23 8.00
C PRO A 233 8.40 6.90 6.68
N ILE A 234 7.59 7.96 6.79
CA ILE A 234 6.91 8.60 5.66
C ILE A 234 7.88 9.13 4.59
N GLU A 235 9.04 9.65 5.00
CA GLU A 235 10.08 10.15 4.11
C GLU A 235 10.67 9.04 3.25
N MET A 236 11.01 7.91 3.88
CA MET A 236 11.55 6.73 3.19
C MET A 236 10.53 6.16 2.21
N ILE A 237 9.25 6.14 2.59
CA ILE A 237 8.16 5.71 1.72
C ILE A 237 8.06 6.62 0.48
N TYR A 238 8.15 7.94 0.68
CA TYR A 238 8.09 8.90 -0.42
C TYR A 238 9.32 8.81 -1.34
N LEU A 239 10.51 8.61 -0.76
CA LEU A 239 11.75 8.39 -1.50
C LEU A 239 11.64 7.12 -2.36
N LYS A 240 11.25 5.99 -1.77
CA LYS A 240 11.02 4.72 -2.48
C LYS A 240 10.05 4.91 -3.64
N ARG A 241 8.91 5.58 -3.41
CA ARG A 241 7.94 5.90 -4.47
C ARG A 241 8.59 6.69 -5.60
N LYS A 242 9.33 7.75 -5.30
CA LYS A 242 9.97 8.62 -6.31
C LYS A 242 11.00 7.83 -7.13
N SER A 243 11.84 7.04 -6.48
CA SER A 243 12.82 6.16 -7.14
C SER A 243 12.15 5.10 -8.00
N SER A 244 11.10 4.43 -7.51
CA SER A 244 10.34 3.45 -8.29
C SER A 244 9.66 4.04 -9.51
N ILE A 245 9.16 5.29 -9.44
CA ILE A 245 8.61 5.98 -10.62
C ILE A 245 9.70 6.23 -11.66
N GLN A 246 10.89 6.64 -11.23
CA GLN A 246 12.02 6.93 -12.13
C GLN A 246 12.58 5.64 -12.77
N ASN A 247 12.60 4.54 -12.02
CA ASN A 247 13.18 3.26 -12.44
C ASN A 247 12.12 2.20 -12.77
N TRP A 248 10.89 2.60 -13.06
CA TRP A 248 9.78 1.66 -13.35
C TRP A 248 10.12 0.72 -14.51
N ARG A 249 10.70 1.28 -15.58
CA ARG A 249 11.15 0.54 -16.76
C ARG A 249 12.22 -0.51 -16.41
N ALA A 250 13.18 -0.14 -15.56
CA ALA A 250 14.21 -1.06 -15.09
C ALA A 250 13.60 -2.20 -14.27
N THR A 251 12.67 -1.86 -13.37
CA THR A 251 11.97 -2.83 -12.51
C THR A 251 11.13 -3.81 -13.34
N GLU A 252 10.37 -3.33 -14.34
CA GLU A 252 9.59 -4.19 -15.24
C GLU A 252 10.47 -5.17 -16.04
N CYS A 253 11.64 -4.70 -16.49
CA CYS A 253 12.58 -5.53 -17.23
C CYS A 253 13.28 -6.56 -16.32
N GLU A 254 13.58 -6.21 -15.07
CA GLU A 254 14.15 -7.16 -14.09
C GLU A 254 13.14 -8.25 -13.69
N LEU A 255 11.86 -7.90 -13.57
CA LEU A 255 10.80 -8.84 -13.18
C LEU A 255 10.36 -9.78 -14.32
N ASP A 256 10.30 -9.28 -15.55
CA ASP A 256 9.81 -10.05 -16.71
C ASP A 256 10.84 -10.05 -17.84
N GLU A 257 11.31 -11.26 -18.17
CA GLU A 257 12.23 -11.52 -19.27
C GLU A 257 11.72 -10.98 -20.61
N LYS A 258 10.42 -11.09 -20.88
CA LYS A 258 9.83 -10.62 -22.13
C LYS A 258 9.92 -9.11 -22.24
N ASN A 259 9.74 -8.40 -21.14
CA ASN A 259 9.87 -6.94 -21.10
C ASN A 259 11.32 -6.51 -21.36
N LEU A 260 12.29 -7.21 -20.76
CA LEU A 260 13.71 -6.96 -21.03
C LEU A 260 14.05 -7.21 -22.51
N LYS A 261 13.61 -8.32 -23.11
CA LYS A 261 13.82 -8.61 -24.54
C LYS A 261 13.26 -7.53 -25.45
N ASN A 262 11.99 -7.16 -25.23
CA ASN A 262 11.33 -6.12 -26.01
C ASN A 262 12.02 -4.76 -25.86
N TYR A 263 12.43 -4.43 -24.62
CA TYR A 263 13.19 -3.21 -24.34
C TYR A 263 14.47 -3.17 -25.17
N LEU A 264 15.28 -4.24 -25.10
CA LEU A 264 16.60 -4.28 -25.73
C LEU A 264 16.49 -4.27 -27.25
N GLN A 265 15.55 -5.03 -27.82
CA GLN A 265 15.29 -5.04 -29.27
C GLN A 265 14.83 -3.67 -29.79
N PHE A 266 13.99 -2.96 -29.02
CA PHE A 266 13.51 -1.65 -29.43
C PHE A 266 14.60 -0.58 -29.32
N GLN A 267 15.40 -0.63 -28.26
CA GLN A 267 16.43 0.38 -27.97
C GLN A 267 17.67 0.20 -28.85
N TYR A 268 18.06 -1.04 -29.13
CA TYR A 268 19.32 -1.39 -29.80
C TYR A 268 19.04 -2.05 -31.15
N THR A 269 18.86 -1.22 -32.17
CA THR A 269 18.35 -1.62 -33.49
C THR A 269 19.29 -2.52 -34.31
N HIS A 270 20.57 -2.62 -33.97
CA HIS A 270 21.52 -3.48 -34.68
C HIS A 270 21.55 -4.90 -34.11
N LEU A 271 21.07 -5.10 -32.88
CA LEU A 271 21.00 -6.43 -32.27
C LEU A 271 19.87 -7.24 -32.90
N SER A 272 20.17 -8.49 -33.25
CA SER A 272 19.16 -9.44 -33.72
C SER A 272 18.39 -10.06 -32.55
N HIS A 273 17.28 -10.74 -32.85
CA HIS A 273 16.53 -11.48 -31.83
C HIS A 273 17.40 -12.51 -31.10
N VAL A 274 18.29 -13.19 -31.82
CA VAL A 274 19.19 -14.21 -31.26
C VAL A 274 20.21 -13.57 -30.32
N ASP A 275 20.77 -12.42 -30.68
CA ASP A 275 21.74 -11.69 -29.84
C ASP A 275 21.08 -11.27 -28.52
N VAL A 276 19.85 -10.75 -28.59
CA VAL A 276 19.10 -10.32 -27.39
C VAL A 276 18.74 -11.51 -26.50
N ASP A 277 18.35 -12.65 -27.07
CA ASP A 277 18.08 -13.87 -26.30
C ASP A 277 19.33 -14.34 -25.52
N GLN A 278 20.50 -14.29 -26.15
CA GLN A 278 21.76 -14.69 -25.52
C GLN A 278 22.20 -13.73 -24.41
N ILE A 279 22.07 -12.41 -24.62
CA ILE A 279 22.30 -11.40 -23.57
C ILE A 279 21.40 -11.70 -22.38
N VAL A 280 20.10 -11.87 -22.62
CA VAL A 280 19.11 -12.10 -21.56
C VAL A 280 19.36 -13.40 -20.80
N SER A 281 19.81 -14.47 -21.47
CA SER A 281 20.20 -15.73 -20.82
C SER A 281 21.31 -15.49 -19.79
N ILE A 282 22.38 -14.79 -20.18
CA ILE A 282 23.53 -14.50 -19.29
C ILE A 282 23.08 -13.63 -18.11
N ILE A 283 22.25 -12.61 -18.35
CA ILE A 283 21.70 -11.75 -17.29
C ILE A 283 20.90 -12.56 -16.27
N ARG A 284 20.10 -13.54 -16.72
CA ARG A 284 19.28 -14.38 -15.84
C ARG A 284 20.09 -15.40 -15.06
N GLU A 285 21.03 -16.08 -15.70
CA GLU A 285 21.90 -17.07 -15.06
C GLU A 285 22.75 -16.45 -13.95
N ASN A 286 23.17 -15.19 -14.15
CA ASN A 286 24.02 -14.47 -13.20
C ASN A 286 23.26 -13.50 -12.27
N LYS A 287 21.93 -13.39 -12.42
CA LYS A 287 21.06 -12.46 -11.67
C LYS A 287 21.52 -10.99 -11.73
N PHE A 288 21.97 -10.54 -12.90
CA PHE A 288 22.42 -9.17 -13.10
C PHE A 288 21.26 -8.17 -13.18
N THR A 289 21.55 -6.91 -12.85
CA THR A 289 20.59 -5.80 -12.89
C THR A 289 20.31 -5.34 -14.32
N PHE A 290 19.23 -4.58 -14.50
CA PHE A 290 18.88 -3.96 -15.78
C PHE A 290 20.00 -3.05 -16.32
N GLU A 291 20.74 -2.35 -15.45
CA GLU A 291 21.83 -1.46 -15.85
C GLU A 291 22.97 -2.22 -16.55
N ILE A 292 23.35 -3.39 -16.02
CA ILE A 292 24.34 -4.28 -16.63
C ILE A 292 23.81 -4.78 -17.98
N ALA A 293 22.55 -5.23 -18.05
CA ALA A 293 21.93 -5.69 -19.28
C ALA A 293 21.89 -4.61 -20.38
N ASN A 294 21.54 -3.38 -19.99
CA ASN A 294 21.46 -2.24 -20.89
C ASN A 294 22.86 -1.84 -21.38
N MET A 295 23.88 -1.84 -20.50
CA MET A 295 25.26 -1.52 -20.89
C MET A 295 25.87 -2.60 -21.80
N MET A 296 25.68 -3.88 -21.49
CA MET A 296 26.12 -4.98 -22.36
C MET A 296 25.52 -4.86 -23.77
N ALA A 297 24.21 -4.60 -23.84
CA ALA A 297 23.53 -4.45 -25.13
C ALA A 297 23.99 -3.21 -25.90
N ASP A 298 24.29 -2.09 -25.23
CA ASP A 298 24.85 -0.90 -25.88
C ASP A 298 26.21 -1.18 -26.51
N LEU A 299 27.13 -1.81 -25.77
CA LEU A 299 28.47 -2.12 -26.27
C LEU A 299 28.42 -3.09 -27.45
N LEU A 300 27.61 -4.15 -27.35
CA LEU A 300 27.43 -5.12 -28.42
C LEU A 300 26.76 -4.48 -29.65
N ASN A 301 25.80 -3.57 -29.45
CA ASN A 301 25.15 -2.84 -30.52
C ASN A 301 26.12 -1.91 -31.26
N ARG A 302 27.01 -1.20 -30.54
CA ARG A 302 28.08 -0.37 -31.13
C ARG A 302 29.09 -1.20 -31.90
N MET A 303 29.58 -2.28 -31.30
CA MET A 303 30.53 -3.20 -31.94
C MET A 303 29.95 -3.79 -33.23
N LYS A 304 28.68 -4.19 -33.21
CA LYS A 304 27.99 -4.72 -34.38
C LYS A 304 27.77 -3.66 -35.45
N HIS A 305 27.40 -2.43 -35.07
CA HIS A 305 27.26 -1.31 -36.00
C HIS A 305 28.57 -1.01 -36.75
N ASP A 306 29.72 -1.06 -36.06
CA ASP A 306 31.02 -0.80 -36.69
C ASP A 306 31.49 -1.96 -37.58
N ARG A 307 31.20 -3.21 -37.22
CA ARG A 307 31.50 -4.37 -38.09
C ARG A 307 30.66 -4.37 -39.37
N VAL A 308 29.38 -3.99 -39.28
CA VAL A 308 28.49 -3.89 -40.45
C VAL A 308 28.98 -2.81 -41.44
N LYS A 309 29.58 -1.72 -40.97
CA LYS A 309 30.19 -0.69 -41.84
C LYS A 309 31.42 -1.17 -42.61
N ILE A 310 32.09 -2.21 -42.13
CA ILE A 310 33.38 -2.68 -42.67
C ILE A 310 33.17 -3.87 -43.64
N GLU A 311 32.21 -4.76 -43.38
CA GLU A 311 32.13 -6.07 -44.05
C GLU A 311 30.87 -6.33 -44.91
N ASP A 312 30.00 -5.33 -45.15
CA ASP A 312 28.89 -5.37 -46.13
C ASP A 312 27.91 -6.58 -46.04
N ALA A 313 27.88 -7.28 -44.89
CA ALA A 313 26.99 -8.42 -44.63
C ALA A 313 26.39 -8.40 -43.21
N LEU A 314 25.23 -9.05 -43.04
CA LEU A 314 24.58 -9.29 -41.75
C LEU A 314 25.50 -10.14 -40.85
N TYR A 315 26.29 -9.46 -40.02
CA TYR A 315 27.11 -10.12 -39.01
C TYR A 315 26.21 -10.57 -37.85
N SER A 316 26.35 -11.81 -37.37
CA SER A 316 25.75 -12.26 -36.11
C SER A 316 26.82 -12.17 -35.02
N LEU A 317 26.47 -11.75 -33.81
CA LEU A 317 27.44 -11.80 -32.71
C LEU A 317 27.71 -13.25 -32.36
N GLU A 318 28.97 -13.58 -32.12
CA GLU A 318 29.37 -14.90 -31.62
C GLU A 318 29.11 -14.97 -30.10
N GLN A 319 28.98 -16.17 -29.54
CA GLN A 319 28.77 -16.31 -28.08
C GLN A 319 29.96 -15.74 -27.29
N GLU A 320 31.15 -15.80 -27.88
CA GLU A 320 32.40 -15.25 -27.39
C GLU A 320 32.37 -13.72 -27.31
N ASP A 321 31.73 -13.04 -28.27
CA ASP A 321 31.54 -11.58 -28.25
C ASP A 321 30.64 -11.15 -27.07
N ILE A 322 29.58 -11.91 -26.81
CA ILE A 322 28.64 -11.63 -25.71
C ILE A 322 29.28 -11.96 -24.35
N ALA A 323 30.04 -13.05 -24.27
CA ALA A 323 30.81 -13.40 -23.08
C ALA A 323 31.90 -12.36 -22.77
N ALA A 324 32.57 -11.82 -23.80
CA ALA A 324 33.50 -10.72 -23.67
C ALA A 324 32.82 -9.46 -23.10
N ALA A 325 31.66 -9.07 -23.67
CA ALA A 325 30.89 -7.94 -23.16
C ALA A 325 30.42 -8.14 -21.70
N ALA A 326 30.02 -9.36 -21.34
CA ALA A 326 29.65 -9.69 -19.96
C ALA A 326 30.81 -9.45 -18.99
N LYS A 327 32.02 -9.95 -19.32
CA LYS A 327 33.23 -9.76 -18.48
C LYS A 327 33.58 -8.30 -18.30
N VAL A 328 33.63 -7.57 -19.40
CA VAL A 328 34.00 -6.16 -19.43
C VAL A 328 33.02 -5.31 -18.60
N VAL A 329 31.72 -5.50 -18.79
CA VAL A 329 30.70 -4.73 -18.04
C VAL A 329 30.71 -5.09 -16.56
N VAL A 330 30.84 -6.38 -16.21
CA VAL A 330 30.92 -6.83 -14.81
C VAL A 330 32.12 -6.19 -14.11
N ASN A 331 33.27 -6.14 -14.77
CA ASN A 331 34.46 -5.46 -14.26
C ASN A 331 34.25 -3.95 -14.12
N TYR A 332 33.63 -3.28 -15.10
CA TYR A 332 33.29 -1.86 -15.04
C TYR A 332 32.42 -1.51 -13.82
N PHE A 333 31.47 -2.38 -13.46
CA PHE A 333 30.63 -2.23 -12.26
C PHE A 333 31.28 -2.73 -10.96
N GLY A 334 32.55 -3.16 -11.00
CA GLY A 334 33.34 -3.56 -9.83
C GLY A 334 33.08 -4.99 -9.32
N PHE A 335 32.48 -5.85 -10.14
CA PHE A 335 32.27 -7.26 -9.81
C PHE A 335 33.45 -8.13 -10.29
N ASN A 336 33.68 -9.26 -9.62
CA ASN A 336 34.74 -10.20 -10.01
C ASN A 336 34.34 -11.01 -11.24
N GLU A 337 35.14 -10.93 -12.30
CA GLU A 337 34.92 -11.69 -13.54
C GLU A 337 34.96 -13.22 -13.35
N GLN A 338 35.55 -13.70 -12.26
CA GLN A 338 35.67 -15.14 -11.96
C GLN A 338 34.36 -15.77 -11.46
N ASP A 339 33.41 -14.94 -11.03
CA ASP A 339 32.11 -15.38 -10.52
C ASP A 339 31.04 -15.45 -11.63
N LEU A 340 31.42 -15.14 -12.87
CA LEU A 340 30.56 -15.21 -14.06
C LEU A 340 30.31 -16.66 -14.49
N ASN A 341 29.05 -17.06 -14.50
CA ASN A 341 28.59 -18.26 -15.18
C ASN A 341 28.49 -17.97 -16.68
N LEU A 342 29.39 -18.57 -17.45
CA LEU A 342 29.46 -18.51 -18.90
C LEU A 342 29.43 -19.93 -19.50
N PRO A 343 29.00 -20.10 -20.76
CA PRO A 343 29.06 -21.38 -21.47
C PRO A 343 30.48 -21.99 -21.45
N SER A 344 30.57 -23.30 -21.24
CA SER A 344 31.86 -23.99 -21.05
C SER A 344 32.68 -24.22 -22.32
N ASN A 345 32.12 -23.89 -23.50
CA ASN A 345 32.66 -24.22 -24.83
C ASN A 345 33.22 -23.00 -25.59
N LEU A 346 33.64 -21.95 -24.89
CA LEU A 346 34.08 -20.69 -25.49
C LEU A 346 35.58 -20.67 -25.84
N ASP A 347 35.94 -20.07 -26.98
CA ASP A 347 37.34 -19.83 -27.34
C ASP A 347 37.90 -18.57 -26.66
N PHE A 348 38.83 -18.77 -25.73
CA PHE A 348 39.48 -17.70 -24.97
C PHE A 348 40.30 -16.73 -25.83
N ASN A 349 40.83 -17.16 -26.98
CA ASN A 349 41.59 -16.28 -27.87
C ASN A 349 40.66 -15.27 -28.57
N ILE A 350 39.45 -15.71 -28.93
CA ILE A 350 38.42 -14.85 -29.55
C ILE A 350 37.88 -13.87 -28.52
N ILE A 351 37.56 -14.35 -27.30
CA ILE A 351 37.12 -13.50 -26.19
C ILE A 351 38.11 -12.37 -25.93
N LYS A 352 39.41 -12.66 -25.83
CA LYS A 352 40.43 -11.65 -25.53
C LYS A 352 40.48 -10.55 -26.60
N LYS A 353 40.41 -10.93 -27.88
CA LYS A 353 40.37 -9.98 -29.00
C LYS A 353 39.11 -9.11 -29.00
N SER A 354 37.98 -9.66 -28.55
CA SER A 354 36.73 -8.91 -28.42
C SER A 354 36.72 -8.00 -27.19
N ILE A 355 37.34 -8.40 -26.07
CA ILE A 355 37.54 -7.54 -24.89
C ILE A 355 38.33 -6.28 -25.28
N ASP A 356 39.48 -6.43 -25.93
CA ASP A 356 40.34 -5.30 -26.32
C ASP A 356 39.57 -4.26 -27.16
N LYS A 357 38.64 -4.72 -28.04
CA LYS A 357 37.78 -3.84 -28.84
C LYS A 357 36.61 -3.24 -28.05
N LEU A 358 36.10 -3.93 -27.05
CA LEU A 358 34.97 -3.47 -26.24
C LEU A 358 35.41 -2.42 -25.21
N ASP A 359 36.63 -2.54 -24.70
CA ASP A 359 37.25 -1.53 -23.83
C ASP A 359 37.39 -0.18 -24.54
N ASP A 360 37.69 -0.18 -25.85
CA ASP A 360 37.71 1.02 -26.69
C ASP A 360 36.35 1.74 -26.78
N TYR A 361 35.22 1.05 -26.50
CA TYR A 361 33.88 1.65 -26.50
C TYR A 361 33.41 2.13 -25.12
N LEU A 362 34.10 1.72 -24.05
CA LEU A 362 33.82 2.09 -22.66
C LEU A 362 34.56 3.35 -22.20
N HIS A 363 35.69 3.64 -22.85
CA HIS A 363 36.49 4.85 -22.67
C HIS A 363 36.23 5.86 -23.79
#